data_AF-A0A7X4C940-F1
#
_entry.id   AF-A0A7X4C940-F1
#
_cell.length_a   1.000
_cell.length_b   1.000
_cell.length_c   1.000
_cell.angle_alpha   90.00
_cell.angle_beta   90.00
_cell.angle_gamma   90.00
#
_symmetry.space_group_name_H-M   'P 1'
#
loop_
_entity.id
_entity.type
_entity.pdbx_description
1 polymer ?
#
loop_
_entity_poly.entity_id
_entity_poly.type
_entity_poly.pdbx_seq_one_letter_code
_entity_poly.pdbx_strand_id
1 'polypeptide(L)'
;MSVIEKTIEASANTSLPHVEQTEGTSSPSTTDRIFGAHRGGKIRVAGKFPIDSPETLSLVYTPGVGHVCRAIAADPAQAYQVTGKGNSVAVVTDGSAVL
;
A
#
# COMPACT_ATOMS: atom_id res chain seq x y z
N MET A 1 -0.92 26.18 -40.71
CA MET A 1 -0.57 25.65 -39.38
C MET A 1 -1.82 24.99 -38.80
N SER A 2 -2.20 23.85 -39.36
CA SER A 2 -3.31 23.01 -38.91
C SER A 2 -2.83 21.57 -38.93
N VAL A 3 -2.28 21.12 -37.81
CA VAL A 3 -1.88 19.73 -37.59
C VAL A 3 -2.92 19.13 -36.65
N ILE A 4 -4.14 18.98 -37.17
CA ILE A 4 -5.25 18.21 -36.58
C ILE A 4 -5.94 17.58 -37.80
N GLU A 5 -6.24 16.28 -37.75
CA GLU A 5 -7.08 15.49 -38.70
C GLU A 5 -6.46 14.47 -39.68
N LYS A 6 -5.24 13.95 -39.52
CA LYS A 6 -4.81 12.78 -40.35
C LYS A 6 -4.12 11.65 -39.60
N THR A 7 -4.84 11.02 -38.68
CA THR A 7 -4.48 9.65 -38.22
C THR A 7 -5.75 8.85 -37.94
N ILE A 8 -6.65 8.83 -38.92
CA ILE A 8 -7.67 7.79 -39.09
C ILE A 8 -7.36 7.17 -40.45
N GLU A 9 -7.43 5.84 -40.53
CA GLU A 9 -7.10 4.98 -41.69
C GLU A 9 -5.66 4.46 -41.78
N ALA A 10 -5.34 3.45 -40.98
CA ALA A 10 -4.54 2.30 -41.43
C ALA A 10 -4.58 1.19 -40.38
N SER A 11 -5.51 0.25 -40.52
CA SER A 11 -5.24 -1.20 -40.55
C SER A 11 -6.55 -1.96 -40.29
N ALA A 12 -7.36 -2.04 -41.36
CA ALA A 12 -8.40 -3.04 -41.47
C ALA A 12 -7.75 -4.40 -41.75
N ASN A 13 -8.42 -5.46 -41.29
CA ASN A 13 -8.20 -6.88 -41.59
C ASN A 13 -6.99 -7.58 -40.95
N THR A 14 -7.22 -8.09 -39.74
CA THR A 14 -6.89 -9.49 -39.45
C THR A 14 -8.10 -10.10 -38.76
N SER A 15 -8.77 -11.01 -39.46
CA SER A 15 -9.90 -11.78 -38.98
C SER A 15 -9.45 -12.67 -37.82
N LEU A 16 -9.84 -12.30 -36.60
CA LEU A 16 -9.70 -13.12 -35.40
C LEU A 16 -10.91 -14.06 -35.28
N PRO A 17 -10.72 -15.28 -34.76
CA PRO A 17 -11.76 -16.29 -34.72
C PRO A 17 -12.90 -15.87 -33.80
N HIS A 18 -14.07 -16.46 -34.01
CA HIS A 18 -15.28 -16.31 -33.19
C HIS A 18 -14.96 -16.08 -31.70
N VAL A 19 -15.18 -14.85 -31.24
CA VAL A 19 -15.21 -14.53 -29.81
C VAL A 19 -16.58 -14.99 -29.32
N GLU A 20 -16.60 -16.18 -28.76
CA GLU A 20 -17.68 -16.69 -27.92
C GLU A 20 -17.98 -15.64 -26.84
N GLN A 21 -19.24 -15.23 -26.76
CA GLN A 21 -19.71 -14.32 -25.72
C GLN A 21 -19.50 -15.00 -24.37
N THR A 22 -18.50 -14.54 -23.62
CA THR A 22 -18.36 -14.86 -22.20
C THR A 22 -18.76 -13.64 -21.40
N GLU A 23 -19.65 -13.88 -20.46
CA GLU A 23 -20.40 -12.90 -19.70
C GLU A 23 -19.50 -11.92 -18.92
N GLY A 24 -19.94 -10.67 -18.82
CA GLY A 24 -19.66 -9.85 -17.65
C GLY A 24 -18.29 -9.16 -17.58
N THR A 25 -17.83 -8.50 -18.64
CA THR A 25 -16.78 -7.47 -18.47
C THR A 25 -17.42 -6.18 -17.96
N SER A 26 -17.69 -6.10 -16.66
CA SER A 26 -17.89 -4.82 -15.99
C SER A 26 -16.52 -4.26 -15.63
N SER A 27 -15.96 -3.45 -16.54
CA SER A 27 -14.86 -2.55 -16.20
C SER A 27 -15.22 -1.83 -14.89
N PRO A 28 -14.37 -1.81 -13.85
CA PRO A 28 -14.68 -1.16 -12.59
C PRO A 28 -14.86 0.34 -12.85
N SER A 29 -16.11 0.75 -13.04
CA SER A 29 -16.42 2.14 -13.32
C SER A 29 -15.98 2.96 -12.12
N THR A 30 -15.18 4.01 -12.36
CA THR A 30 -14.61 4.86 -11.30
C THR A 30 -15.69 5.55 -10.43
N THR A 31 -16.95 5.51 -10.87
CA THR A 31 -18.13 6.03 -10.15
C THR A 31 -18.58 5.12 -9.00
N ASP A 32 -18.15 3.87 -8.94
CA ASP A 32 -18.50 2.97 -7.84
C ASP A 32 -17.81 3.42 -6.54
N ARG A 33 -18.66 3.78 -5.55
CA ARG A 33 -18.25 4.23 -4.22
C ARG A 33 -17.41 3.17 -3.50
N ILE A 34 -17.63 1.88 -3.76
CA ILE A 34 -16.87 0.78 -3.16
C ILE A 34 -15.42 0.83 -3.63
N PHE A 35 -15.19 0.89 -4.95
CA PHE A 35 -13.84 1.03 -5.50
C PHE A 35 -13.21 2.37 -5.11
N GLY A 36 -13.99 3.44 -5.06
CA GLY A 36 -13.55 4.74 -4.55
C GLY A 36 -13.01 4.67 -3.13
N ALA A 37 -13.72 4.00 -2.22
CA ALA A 37 -13.30 3.84 -0.82
C ALA A 37 -12.06 2.94 -0.63
N HIS A 38 -11.80 2.03 -1.58
CA HIS A 38 -10.62 1.15 -1.55
C HIS A 38 -9.40 1.73 -2.29
N ARG A 39 -9.59 2.83 -3.04
CA ARG A 39 -8.53 3.48 -3.81
C ARG A 39 -7.41 3.95 -2.88
N GLY A 40 -6.20 3.48 -3.12
CA GLY A 40 -5.02 3.79 -2.30
C GLY A 40 -4.81 2.85 -1.09
N GLY A 41 -5.68 1.85 -0.91
CA GLY A 41 -5.59 0.90 0.20
C GLY A 41 -6.19 1.45 1.50
N LYS A 42 -6.35 0.57 2.48
CA LYS A 42 -7.07 0.86 3.74
C LYS A 42 -6.16 1.12 4.94
N ILE A 43 -4.89 0.71 4.86
CA ILE A 43 -3.96 0.74 6.00
C ILE A 43 -3.06 1.97 5.90
N ARG A 44 -2.84 2.63 7.05
CA ARG A 44 -1.87 3.72 7.21
C ARG A 44 -1.03 3.46 8.46
N VAL A 45 0.25 3.79 8.38
CA VAL A 45 1.16 3.84 9.53
C VAL A 45 1.33 5.31 9.94
N ALA A 46 1.27 5.59 11.24
CA ALA A 46 1.46 6.92 11.79
C ALA A 46 2.36 6.86 13.04
N GLY A 47 3.13 7.92 13.26
CA GLY A 47 3.93 8.08 14.47
C GLY A 47 3.05 8.22 15.72
N LYS A 48 3.55 7.78 16.87
CA LYS A 48 2.81 7.82 18.15
C LYS A 48 2.75 9.23 18.76
N PHE A 49 3.69 10.10 18.41
CA PHE A 49 3.79 11.48 18.89
C PHE A 49 4.44 12.36 17.82
N PRO A 50 4.22 13.69 17.85
CA PRO A 50 4.77 14.59 16.85
C PRO A 50 6.30 14.64 16.90
N ILE A 51 6.93 14.78 15.73
CA ILE A 51 8.36 15.07 15.58
C ILE A 51 8.45 16.48 15.01
N ASP A 52 8.61 17.46 15.91
CA ASP A 52 8.52 18.89 15.62
C ASP A 52 9.88 19.61 15.72
N SER A 53 10.89 18.95 16.31
CA SER A 53 12.21 19.53 16.52
C SER A 53 13.36 18.53 16.27
N PRO A 54 14.58 19.03 15.97
CA PRO A 54 15.78 18.20 15.88
C PRO A 54 16.10 17.45 17.18
N GLU A 55 15.77 18.03 18.32
CA GLU A 55 15.95 17.41 19.64
C GLU A 55 15.03 16.20 19.80
N THR A 56 13.74 16.34 19.44
CA THR A 56 12.77 15.24 19.43
C THR A 56 13.22 14.15 18.47
N LEU A 57 13.73 14.52 17.29
CA LEU A 57 14.26 13.55 16.33
C LEU A 57 15.46 12.78 16.91
N SER A 58 16.40 13.47 17.56
CA SER A 58 17.61 12.87 18.15
C SER A 58 17.29 11.94 19.32
N LEU A 59 16.18 12.17 20.03
CA LEU A 59 15.70 11.31 21.12
C LEU A 59 15.16 9.98 20.61
N VAL A 60 14.39 10.00 19.52
CA VAL A 60 13.68 8.83 18.97
C VAL A 60 14.48 8.08 17.92
N TYR A 61 15.49 8.76 17.40
CA TYR A 61 16.41 8.25 16.41
C TYR A 61 17.84 8.33 16.97
N THR A 62 18.85 8.28 16.11
CA THR A 62 20.24 8.39 16.53
C THR A 62 20.50 9.76 17.15
N PRO A 63 21.15 9.84 18.34
CA PRO A 63 21.75 8.75 19.11
C PRO A 63 20.82 8.04 20.13
N GLY A 64 19.66 8.61 20.47
CA GLY A 64 18.77 8.14 21.54
C GLY A 64 18.26 6.70 21.39
N VAL A 65 17.93 6.27 20.16
CA VAL A 65 17.49 4.88 19.88
C VAL A 65 18.54 3.84 20.30
N GLY A 66 19.83 4.20 20.31
CA GLY A 66 20.90 3.30 20.75
C GLY A 66 20.76 2.85 22.20
N HIS A 67 20.12 3.65 23.06
CA HIS A 67 19.84 3.27 24.45
C HIS A 67 18.80 2.15 24.51
N VAL A 68 17.74 2.27 23.69
CA VAL A 68 16.68 1.25 23.56
C VAL A 68 17.25 -0.05 23.02
N CYS A 69 18.10 0.02 21.98
CA CYS A 69 18.75 -1.18 21.42
C CYS A 69 19.62 -1.91 22.45
N ARG A 70 20.43 -1.19 23.24
CA ARG A 70 21.26 -1.79 24.29
C ARG A 70 20.41 -2.42 25.40
N ALA A 71 19.31 -1.79 25.78
CA ALA A 71 18.38 -2.35 26.77
C ALA A 71 17.78 -3.68 26.29
N ILE A 72 17.33 -3.75 25.03
CA ILE A 72 16.80 -4.99 24.44
C ILE A 72 17.88 -6.07 24.28
N ALA A 73 19.11 -5.67 23.94
CA ALA A 73 20.23 -6.60 23.84
C ALA A 73 20.60 -7.24 25.19
N ALA A 74 20.50 -6.47 26.29
CA ALA A 74 20.74 -6.97 27.64
C ALA A 74 19.57 -7.81 28.18
N ASP A 75 18.33 -7.41 27.89
CA ASP A 75 17.12 -8.12 28.26
C ASP A 75 16.11 -8.12 27.09
N PRO A 76 15.99 -9.25 26.35
CA PRO A 76 15.05 -9.36 25.23
C PRO A 76 13.58 -9.15 25.61
N ALA A 77 13.20 -9.32 26.88
CA ALA A 77 11.83 -9.06 27.32
C ALA A 77 11.45 -7.58 27.22
N GLN A 78 12.43 -6.66 27.29
CA GLN A 78 12.21 -5.22 27.12
C GLN A 78 11.54 -4.89 25.79
N ALA A 79 11.72 -5.71 24.75
CA ALA A 79 11.10 -5.49 23.45
C ALA A 79 9.56 -5.36 23.55
N TYR A 80 8.91 -6.02 24.51
CA TYR A 80 7.46 -5.91 24.71
C TYR A 80 7.04 -4.60 25.38
N GLN A 81 7.93 -3.94 26.12
CA GLN A 81 7.65 -2.70 26.85
C GLN A 81 7.98 -1.46 26.03
N VAL A 82 9.09 -1.49 25.29
CA VAL A 82 9.66 -0.29 24.64
C VAL A 82 9.42 -0.23 23.12
N THR A 83 8.70 -1.19 22.55
CA THR A 83 8.38 -1.24 21.11
C THR A 83 6.89 -1.51 20.87
N GLY A 84 6.48 -1.50 19.60
CA GLY A 84 5.12 -1.88 19.20
C GLY A 84 4.80 -3.38 19.37
N LYS A 85 5.79 -4.23 19.69
CA LYS A 85 5.64 -5.70 19.72
C LYS A 85 4.49 -6.18 20.61
N GLY A 86 4.31 -5.57 21.79
CA GLY A 86 3.23 -5.95 22.72
C GLY A 86 1.82 -5.67 22.22
N ASN A 87 1.66 -4.84 21.18
CA ASN A 87 0.37 -4.44 20.63
C ASN A 87 0.25 -4.72 19.11
N SER A 88 1.16 -5.52 18.55
CA SER A 88 1.18 -5.82 17.11
C SER A 88 0.66 -7.24 16.85
N VAL A 89 -0.33 -7.36 15.97
CA VAL A 89 -0.87 -8.65 15.49
C VAL A 89 -0.69 -8.71 13.98
N ALA A 90 -0.07 -9.78 13.48
CA ALA A 90 0.10 -10.02 12.07
C ALA A 90 -1.10 -10.79 11.50
N VAL A 91 -1.71 -10.27 10.44
CA VAL A 91 -2.70 -11.01 9.63
C VAL A 91 -1.95 -11.66 8.48
N VAL A 92 -1.77 -12.98 8.54
CA VAL A 92 -1.02 -13.76 7.55
C VAL A 92 -1.98 -14.66 6.79
N THR A 93 -1.98 -14.56 5.45
CA THR A 93 -2.80 -15.38 4.56
C THR A 93 -1.99 -15.71 3.30
N ASP A 94 -2.17 -16.91 2.76
CA ASP A 94 -1.62 -17.33 1.46
C ASP A 94 -2.56 -17.03 0.29
N GLY A 95 -3.78 -16.56 0.59
CA GLY A 95 -4.80 -16.23 -0.39
C GLY A 95 -5.42 -17.43 -1.12
N SER A 96 -5.16 -18.66 -0.68
CA SER A 96 -5.69 -19.87 -1.34
C SER A 96 -7.21 -20.02 -1.24
N ALA A 97 -7.82 -19.43 -0.20
CA ALA A 97 -9.27 -19.32 -0.04
C ALA A 97 -9.63 -17.92 0.48
N VAL A 98 -10.05 -17.06 -0.44
CA VAL A 98 -10.58 -15.71 -0.15
C VAL A 98 -12.06 -15.72 -0.48
N LEU A 99 -12.87 -15.19 0.45
CA LEU A 99 -14.34 -15.13 0.42
C LEU A 99 -14.93 -14.84 -0.96
#